data_AF-A0A8T3VLP0-F1
#
_entry.id   AF-A0A8T3VLP0-F1
#
_cell.length_a   1.000
_cell.length_b   1.000
_cell.length_c   1.000
_cell.angle_alpha   90.00
_cell.angle_beta   90.00
_cell.angle_gamma   90.00
#
_symmetry.space_group_name_H-M   'P 1'
#
loop_
_entity.id
_entity.type
_entity.pdbx_description
1 polymer ?
#
loop_
_entity_poly.entity_id
_entity_poly.type
_entity_poly.pdbx_seq_one_letter_code
_entity_poly.pdbx_strand_id
1 'polypeptide(L)'
;MDLKKLLGLLFIILGLIFIIYPMFSAAAVSLIAGISLIVFGFAAIIDGFSILSMMAHITAIEILLGICSIMLGILFIYSIDALSFIVGIQFYLIAFVLILIGLIGIFSRPGTIAKIGSLCILILGILTIFLAAYSIAQPLFVAVLVGVGLIVDGVILLVVPSFDEAKAIEG
;
A
#
# COMPACT_ATOMS: atom_id res chain seq x y z
N MET A 1 15.58 12.73 11.70
CA MET A 1 15.22 11.50 10.96
C MET A 1 14.40 11.93 9.77
N ASP A 2 14.82 11.58 8.55
CA ASP A 2 14.06 11.95 7.34
C ASP A 2 12.62 11.46 7.42
N LEU A 3 11.69 12.28 6.94
CA LEU A 3 10.27 11.93 6.85
C LEU A 3 10.08 10.57 6.14
N LYS A 4 10.88 10.32 5.09
CA LYS A 4 10.89 9.05 4.35
C LYS A 4 11.21 7.84 5.24
N LYS A 5 12.23 7.97 6.11
CA LYS A 5 12.63 6.91 7.05
C LYS A 5 11.57 6.71 8.14
N LEU A 6 10.91 7.79 8.58
CA LEU A 6 9.78 7.71 9.50
C LEU A 6 8.59 6.95 8.89
N LEU A 7 8.24 7.26 7.63
CA LEU A 7 7.21 6.52 6.91
C LEU A 7 7.60 5.05 6.75
N GLY A 8 8.84 4.74 6.38
CA GLY A 8 9.30 3.36 6.24
C GLY A 8 9.14 2.54 7.53
N LEU A 9 9.52 3.12 8.67
CA LEU A 9 9.33 2.49 9.99
C LEU A 9 7.84 2.32 10.33
N LEU A 10 7.01 3.34 10.04
CA LEU A 10 5.57 3.28 10.25
C LEU A 10 4.95 2.13 9.46
N PHE A 11 5.33 1.98 8.18
CA PHE A 11 4.84 0.93 7.30
C PHE A 11 5.18 -0.48 7.82
N ILE A 12 6.40 -0.67 8.33
CA ILE A 12 6.82 -1.96 8.90
C ILE A 12 6.02 -2.28 10.16
N ILE A 13 5.88 -1.33 11.08
CA ILE A 13 5.11 -1.53 12.32
C ILE A 13 3.65 -1.85 11.98
N LEU A 14 3.07 -1.10 11.04
CA LEU A 14 1.71 -1.31 10.60
C LEU A 14 1.53 -2.68 9.95
N GLY A 15 2.45 -3.09 9.06
CA GLY A 15 2.41 -4.40 8.43
C GLY A 15 2.52 -5.56 9.44
N LEU A 16 3.34 -5.43 10.49
CA LEU A 16 3.40 -6.42 11.58
C LEU A 16 2.09 -6.50 12.36
N ILE A 17 1.48 -5.36 12.70
CA ILE A 17 0.17 -5.31 13.34
C ILE A 17 -0.87 -6.04 12.46
N PHE A 18 -0.79 -5.87 11.14
CA PHE A 18 -1.75 -6.45 10.20
C PHE A 18 -1.62 -7.96 10.07
N ILE A 19 -0.43 -8.51 10.29
CA ILE A 19 -0.23 -9.96 10.30
C ILE A 19 -0.78 -10.56 11.60
N ILE A 20 -0.56 -9.88 12.74
CA ILE A 20 -0.86 -10.42 14.07
C ILE A 20 -2.33 -10.21 14.47
N TYR A 21 -2.89 -9.03 14.21
CA TYR A 21 -4.17 -8.60 14.78
C TYR A 21 -5.41 -9.33 14.25
N PRO A 22 -5.53 -9.68 12.95
CA PRO A 22 -6.66 -10.44 12.43
C PRO A 22 -6.82 -11.83 13.07
N MET A 23 -5.77 -12.36 13.72
CA MET A 23 -5.84 -13.61 14.47
C MET A 23 -6.71 -13.50 15.73
N PHE A 24 -6.94 -12.28 16.23
CA PHE A 24 -7.68 -12.02 17.46
C PHE A 24 -9.10 -11.48 17.21
N SER A 25 -9.36 -10.81 16.08
CA SER A 25 -10.69 -10.27 15.76
C SER A 25 -10.92 -10.07 14.27
N ALA A 26 -12.01 -10.63 13.74
CA ALA A 26 -12.42 -10.45 12.35
C ALA A 26 -13.00 -9.04 12.08
N ALA A 27 -13.64 -8.42 13.07
CA ALA A 27 -14.21 -7.06 12.96
C ALA A 27 -13.12 -5.99 12.77
N ALA A 28 -11.90 -6.28 13.23
CA ALA A 28 -10.77 -5.39 13.08
C ALA A 28 -10.24 -5.30 11.65
N VAL A 29 -10.56 -6.27 10.80
CA VAL A 29 -9.96 -6.41 9.48
C VAL A 29 -10.37 -5.28 8.54
N SER A 30 -11.60 -4.78 8.64
CA SER A 30 -12.07 -3.62 7.87
C SER A 30 -11.36 -2.32 8.27
N LEU A 31 -11.21 -2.08 9.58
CA LEU A 31 -10.51 -0.92 10.13
C LEU A 31 -9.03 -0.94 9.72
N ILE A 32 -8.41 -2.11 9.84
CA ILE A 32 -7.05 -2.41 9.42
C ILE A 32 -6.91 -2.15 7.91
N ALA A 33 -7.69 -2.83 7.07
CA ALA A 33 -7.68 -2.60 5.62
C ALA A 33 -7.85 -1.11 5.25
N GLY A 34 -8.74 -0.40 5.94
CA GLY A 34 -8.97 1.02 5.73
C GLY A 34 -7.75 1.89 6.05
N ILE A 35 -7.12 1.67 7.21
CA ILE A 35 -5.88 2.37 7.58
C ILE A 35 -4.76 2.07 6.57
N SER A 36 -4.64 0.83 6.12
CA SER A 36 -3.65 0.46 5.09
C SER A 36 -3.83 1.24 3.80
N LEU A 37 -5.06 1.31 3.29
CA LEU A 37 -5.35 2.04 2.06
C LEU A 37 -5.06 3.53 2.18
N ILE A 38 -5.32 4.12 3.36
CA ILE A 38 -4.94 5.51 3.63
C ILE A 38 -3.42 5.66 3.57
N VAL A 39 -2.69 4.77 4.23
CA VAL A 39 -1.23 4.80 4.31
C VAL A 39 -0.58 4.59 2.94
N PHE A 40 -1.03 3.59 2.17
CA PHE A 40 -0.62 3.40 0.78
C PHE A 40 -1.00 4.60 -0.11
N GLY A 41 -2.15 5.20 0.14
CA GLY A 41 -2.57 6.38 -0.60
C GLY A 41 -1.67 7.59 -0.36
N PHE A 42 -1.22 7.80 0.88
CA PHE A 42 -0.20 8.81 1.19
C PHE A 42 1.14 8.49 0.53
N ALA A 43 1.60 7.23 0.55
CA ALA A 43 2.83 6.85 -0.14
C ALA A 43 2.74 7.12 -1.65
N ALA A 44 1.63 6.76 -2.29
CA ALA A 44 1.42 7.03 -3.72
C ALA A 44 1.46 8.53 -4.06
N ILE A 45 0.87 9.39 -3.20
CA ILE A 45 0.94 10.84 -3.39
C ILE A 45 2.38 11.35 -3.26
N ILE A 46 3.12 10.87 -2.26
CA ILE A 46 4.52 11.28 -2.02
C ILE A 46 5.40 10.84 -3.21
N ASP A 47 5.25 9.59 -3.65
CA ASP A 47 5.95 9.05 -4.82
C ASP A 47 5.63 9.89 -6.07
N GLY A 48 4.35 10.25 -6.29
CA GLY A 48 3.94 11.12 -7.39
C GLY A 48 4.65 12.46 -7.39
N PHE A 49 4.72 13.15 -6.25
CA PHE A 49 5.46 14.41 -6.17
C PHE A 49 6.97 14.26 -6.41
N SER A 50 7.54 13.10 -6.08
CA SER A 50 8.98 12.85 -6.27
C SER A 50 9.39 12.73 -7.74
N ILE A 51 8.47 12.36 -8.63
CA ILE A 51 8.71 12.18 -10.06
C ILE A 51 8.09 13.29 -10.94
N LEU A 52 7.53 14.34 -10.33
CA LEU A 52 6.84 15.45 -11.00
C LEU A 52 7.67 16.07 -12.14
N SER A 53 8.97 16.26 -11.92
CA SER A 53 9.88 16.88 -12.89
C SER A 53 10.25 15.96 -14.07
N MET A 54 10.05 14.65 -13.94
CA MET A 54 10.46 13.65 -14.92
C MET A 54 9.28 13.13 -15.73
N MET A 55 8.13 12.87 -15.09
CA MET A 55 6.96 12.25 -15.73
C MET A 55 5.65 12.80 -15.19
N ALA A 56 5.24 13.98 -15.68
CA ALA A 56 4.02 14.67 -15.26
C ALA A 56 2.74 13.82 -15.42
N HIS A 57 2.66 13.00 -16.48
CA HIS A 57 1.51 12.13 -16.71
C HIS A 57 1.37 11.02 -15.65
N ILE A 58 2.49 10.39 -15.27
CA ILE A 58 2.48 9.33 -14.24
C ILE A 58 2.21 9.94 -12.86
N THR A 59 2.75 11.13 -12.61
CA THR A 59 2.52 11.87 -11.37
C THR A 59 1.03 12.12 -11.12
N ALA A 60 0.29 12.56 -12.15
CA ALA A 60 -1.15 12.78 -12.02
C ALA A 60 -1.92 11.49 -11.69
N ILE A 61 -1.50 10.35 -12.25
CA ILE A 61 -2.11 9.04 -12.01
C ILE A 61 -1.81 8.57 -10.57
N GLU A 62 -0.57 8.69 -10.09
CA GLU A 62 -0.20 8.30 -8.73
C GLU A 62 -0.92 9.14 -7.67
N ILE A 63 -1.02 10.46 -7.87
CA ILE A 63 -1.75 11.34 -6.96
C ILE A 63 -3.24 10.98 -6.95
N LEU A 64 -3.85 10.76 -8.11
CA LEU A 64 -5.26 10.36 -8.20
C LEU A 64 -5.51 9.01 -7.53
N LEU A 65 -4.64 8.03 -7.79
CA LEU A 65 -4.69 6.72 -7.15
C LEU A 65 -4.58 6.83 -5.64
N GLY A 66 -3.69 7.70 -5.15
CA GLY A 66 -3.52 7.93 -3.73
C GLY A 66 -4.75 8.56 -3.08
N ILE A 67 -5.35 9.57 -3.71
CA ILE A 67 -6.60 10.17 -3.24
C ILE A 67 -7.74 9.12 -3.21
N CYS A 68 -7.89 8.34 -4.29
CA CYS A 68 -8.88 7.27 -4.33
C CYS A 68 -8.66 6.22 -3.23
N SER A 69 -7.41 5.85 -2.97
CA SER A 69 -7.05 4.89 -1.92
C SER A 69 -7.39 5.43 -0.53
N ILE A 70 -7.12 6.71 -0.26
CA ILE A 70 -7.50 7.36 1.00
C ILE A 70 -9.02 7.38 1.17
N MET A 71 -9.77 7.76 0.13
CA MET A 71 -11.23 7.79 0.18
C MET A 71 -11.82 6.40 0.46
N LEU A 72 -11.32 5.36 -0.23
CA LEU A 72 -11.72 3.97 0.01
C LEU A 72 -11.36 3.51 1.43
N GLY A 73 -10.19 3.92 1.93
CA GLY A 73 -9.77 3.58 3.28
C GLY A 73 -10.67 4.18 4.36
N ILE A 74 -11.07 5.44 4.21
CA ILE A 74 -12.04 6.09 5.11
C ILE A 74 -13.40 5.38 5.05
N LEU A 75 -13.87 5.01 3.85
CA LEU A 75 -15.13 4.28 3.68
C LEU A 75 -15.13 2.95 4.45
N PHE A 76 -14.01 2.23 4.45
CA PHE A 76 -13.88 0.94 5.15
C PHE A 76 -13.84 1.10 6.68
N ILE A 77 -13.31 2.20 7.20
CA ILE A 77 -13.30 2.48 8.65
C ILE A 77 -14.71 2.76 9.17
N TYR A 78 -15.53 3.51 8.41
CA TYR A 78 -16.87 3.92 8.85
C TYR A 78 -17.96 2.85 8.66
N SER A 79 -17.78 1.93 7.71
CA SER A 79 -18.86 1.03 7.25
C SER A 79 -18.74 -0.40 7.80
N ILE A 80 -18.38 -0.56 9.08
CA ILE A 80 -18.15 -1.89 9.69
C ILE A 80 -19.40 -2.78 9.63
N ASP A 81 -20.60 -2.20 9.66
CA ASP A 81 -21.88 -2.94 9.68
C ASP A 81 -22.84 -2.66 8.50
N ALA A 82 -22.57 -1.66 7.66
CA ALA A 82 -23.64 -1.09 6.83
C ALA A 82 -24.09 -1.97 5.64
N LEU A 83 -23.27 -2.85 5.07
CA LEU A 83 -23.69 -3.73 3.97
C LEU A 83 -22.82 -5.00 3.91
N SER A 84 -23.36 -6.16 4.28
CA SER A 84 -22.68 -7.47 4.17
C SER A 84 -22.21 -7.79 2.74
N PHE A 85 -22.84 -7.16 1.73
CA PHE A 85 -22.45 -7.23 0.32
C PHE A 85 -21.14 -6.46 0.00
N ILE A 86 -20.86 -5.36 0.71
CA ILE A 86 -19.64 -4.56 0.52
C ILE A 86 -18.40 -5.29 1.07
N VAL A 87 -18.58 -6.16 2.08
CA VAL A 87 -17.49 -6.91 2.73
C VAL A 87 -16.75 -7.82 1.75
N GLY A 88 -17.42 -8.41 0.76
CA GLY A 88 -16.75 -9.18 -0.29
C GLY A 88 -15.99 -8.28 -1.27
N ILE A 89 -16.61 -7.19 -1.70
CA ILE A 89 -16.06 -6.24 -2.68
C ILE A 89 -14.84 -5.51 -2.11
N GLN A 90 -14.78 -5.26 -0.80
CA GLN A 90 -13.69 -4.53 -0.17
C GLN A 90 -12.33 -5.19 -0.42
N PHE A 91 -12.28 -6.53 -0.41
CA PHE A 91 -11.04 -7.28 -0.61
C PHE A 91 -10.56 -7.22 -2.06
N TYR A 92 -11.50 -7.23 -3.02
CA TYR A 92 -11.19 -7.01 -4.43
C TYR A 92 -10.68 -5.58 -4.69
N LEU A 93 -11.25 -4.58 -4.01
CA LEU A 93 -10.78 -3.19 -4.12
C LEU A 93 -9.35 -3.02 -3.60
N ILE A 94 -9.02 -3.64 -2.47
CA ILE A 94 -7.64 -3.63 -1.93
C ILE A 94 -6.68 -4.29 -2.91
N ALA A 95 -7.06 -5.45 -3.44
CA ALA A 95 -6.25 -6.16 -4.43
C ALA A 95 -6.01 -5.32 -5.68
N PHE A 96 -7.05 -4.62 -6.16
CA PHE A 96 -6.96 -3.71 -7.28
C PHE A 96 -5.99 -2.54 -7.02
N VAL A 97 -6.08 -1.91 -5.86
CA VAL A 97 -5.15 -0.85 -5.45
C VAL A 97 -3.71 -1.35 -5.41
N LEU A 98 -3.45 -2.51 -4.80
CA LEU A 98 -2.11 -3.12 -4.75
C LEU A 98 -1.55 -3.39 -6.15
N ILE A 99 -2.39 -3.90 -7.07
CA ILE A 99 -1.99 -4.13 -8.46
C ILE A 99 -1.60 -2.82 -9.14
N LEU A 100 -2.39 -1.76 -8.98
CA LEU A 100 -2.08 -0.47 -9.59
C LEU A 100 -0.81 0.15 -9.02
N ILE A 101 -0.63 0.13 -7.69
CA ILE A 101 0.59 0.62 -7.04
C ILE A 101 1.81 -0.17 -7.53
N GLY A 102 1.71 -1.50 -7.58
CA GLY A 102 2.78 -2.35 -8.07
C GLY A 102 3.11 -2.11 -9.54
N LEU A 103 2.10 -2.00 -10.40
CA LEU A 103 2.28 -1.78 -11.82
C LEU A 103 2.93 -0.42 -12.10
N ILE A 104 2.41 0.65 -11.50
CA ILE A 104 2.95 2.00 -11.71
C ILE A 104 4.35 2.08 -11.13
N GLY A 105 4.57 1.54 -9.92
CA GLY A 105 5.86 1.57 -9.23
C GLY A 105 7.01 0.92 -10.01
N ILE A 106 6.74 -0.09 -10.83
CA ILE A 106 7.76 -0.71 -11.70
C ILE A 106 8.32 0.30 -12.72
N PHE A 107 7.48 1.21 -13.21
CA PHE A 107 7.84 2.22 -14.21
C PHE A 107 8.30 3.54 -13.57
N SER A 108 7.65 3.97 -12.48
CA SER A 108 7.90 5.26 -11.84
C SER A 108 9.09 5.25 -10.90
N ARG A 109 9.31 4.16 -10.15
CA ARG A 109 10.30 4.20 -9.07
C ARG A 109 11.74 4.04 -9.57
N PRO A 110 12.64 4.94 -9.16
CA PRO A 110 14.05 4.90 -9.53
C PRO A 110 14.83 3.86 -8.70
N GLY A 111 15.67 3.07 -9.37
CA GLY A 111 16.52 2.05 -8.76
C GLY A 111 15.96 0.63 -8.81
N THR A 112 16.85 -0.35 -9.01
CA THR A 112 16.49 -1.77 -9.19
C THR A 112 15.78 -2.34 -7.96
N ILE A 113 16.20 -1.97 -6.75
CA ILE A 113 15.59 -2.44 -5.49
C ILE A 113 14.14 -1.96 -5.38
N ALA A 114 13.86 -0.70 -5.71
CA ALA A 114 12.52 -0.16 -5.67
C ALA A 114 11.59 -0.84 -6.70
N LYS A 115 12.10 -1.12 -7.90
CA LYS A 115 11.36 -1.84 -8.95
C LYS A 115 11.05 -3.30 -8.57
N ILE A 116 12.01 -4.00 -7.98
CA ILE A 116 11.79 -5.36 -7.44
C ILE A 116 10.70 -5.33 -6.37
N GLY A 117 10.75 -4.32 -5.50
CA GLY A 117 9.72 -4.05 -4.52
C GLY A 117 8.32 -3.89 -5.10
N SER A 118 8.18 -3.03 -6.10
CA SER A 118 6.91 -2.84 -6.81
C SER A 118 6.44 -4.10 -7.53
N LEU A 119 7.36 -4.90 -8.05
CA LEU A 119 7.04 -6.23 -8.60
C LEU A 119 6.51 -7.18 -7.51
N CYS A 120 7.08 -7.18 -6.31
CA CYS A 120 6.56 -7.95 -5.17
C CYS A 120 5.15 -7.49 -4.79
N ILE A 121 4.92 -6.17 -4.70
CA ILE A 121 3.58 -5.60 -4.39
C ILE A 121 2.57 -5.99 -5.48
N LEU A 122 2.96 -5.96 -6.75
CA LEU A 122 2.11 -6.41 -7.86
C LEU A 122 1.73 -7.90 -7.72
N ILE A 123 2.70 -8.77 -7.45
CA ILE A 123 2.46 -10.20 -7.23
C ILE A 123 1.52 -10.41 -6.03
N LEU A 124 1.73 -9.69 -4.93
CA LEU A 124 0.85 -9.72 -3.76
C LEU A 124 -0.57 -9.26 -4.12
N GLY A 125 -0.72 -8.21 -4.92
CA GLY A 125 -2.03 -7.75 -5.41
C GLY A 125 -2.75 -8.82 -6.24
N ILE A 126 -2.04 -9.49 -7.16
CA ILE A 126 -2.59 -10.59 -7.95
C ILE A 126 -3.02 -11.75 -7.05
N LEU A 127 -2.17 -12.16 -6.09
CA LEU A 127 -2.52 -13.20 -5.11
C LEU A 127 -3.74 -12.80 -4.28
N THR A 128 -3.84 -11.52 -3.92
CA THR A 128 -4.96 -10.98 -3.14
C THR A 128 -6.28 -11.09 -3.92
N ILE A 129 -6.29 -10.92 -5.25
CA ILE A 129 -7.50 -11.15 -6.07
C ILE A 129 -7.98 -12.60 -5.93
N PHE A 130 -7.07 -13.58 -6.07
CA PHE A 130 -7.44 -14.99 -5.98
C PHE A 130 -7.95 -15.35 -4.57
N LEU A 131 -7.34 -14.79 -3.53
CA LEU A 131 -7.72 -15.05 -2.15
C LEU A 131 -8.93 -14.23 -1.68
N ALA A 132 -9.31 -13.15 -2.38
CA ALA A 132 -10.44 -12.30 -2.01
C ALA A 132 -11.76 -13.09 -1.94
N ALA A 133 -11.96 -14.06 -2.83
CA ALA A 133 -13.13 -14.96 -2.80
C ALA A 133 -13.20 -15.78 -1.51
N TYR A 134 -12.06 -16.26 -1.01
CA TYR A 134 -11.97 -17.03 0.23
C TYR A 134 -12.00 -16.14 1.48
N SER A 135 -11.68 -14.85 1.34
CA SER A 135 -11.67 -13.91 2.45
C SER A 135 -13.05 -13.52 2.99
N ILE A 136 -14.13 -13.90 2.30
CA ILE A 136 -15.49 -13.82 2.85
C ILE A 136 -15.63 -14.78 4.05
N ALA A 137 -15.02 -15.97 3.97
CA ALA A 137 -15.02 -16.93 5.07
C ALA A 137 -13.92 -16.63 6.10
N GLN A 138 -12.75 -16.19 5.64
CA GLN A 138 -11.60 -15.88 6.51
C GLN A 138 -10.85 -14.63 6.01
N PRO A 139 -11.19 -13.44 6.54
CA PRO A 139 -10.54 -12.17 6.17
C PRO A 139 -9.02 -12.13 6.39
N LEU A 140 -8.49 -13.08 7.17
CA LEU A 140 -7.08 -13.23 7.50
C LEU A 140 -6.18 -13.23 6.26
N PHE A 141 -6.58 -13.90 5.17
CA PHE A 141 -5.72 -14.05 3.99
C PHE A 141 -5.34 -12.71 3.36
N VAL A 142 -6.32 -11.83 3.13
CA VAL A 142 -6.07 -10.50 2.55
C VAL A 142 -5.30 -9.63 3.52
N ALA A 143 -5.62 -9.67 4.82
CA ALA A 143 -4.94 -8.85 5.82
C ALA A 143 -3.45 -9.19 5.93
N VAL A 144 -3.08 -10.48 5.89
CA VAL A 144 -1.68 -10.92 5.89
C VAL A 144 -0.96 -10.46 4.62
N LEU A 145 -1.57 -10.60 3.44
CA LEU A 145 -0.96 -10.17 2.19
C LEU A 145 -0.72 -8.65 2.15
N VAL A 146 -1.69 -7.86 2.63
CA VAL A 146 -1.56 -6.41 2.77
C VAL A 146 -0.44 -6.07 3.77
N GLY A 147 -0.39 -6.75 4.91
CA GLY A 147 0.65 -6.56 5.91
C GLY A 147 2.05 -6.85 5.37
N VAL A 148 2.21 -7.93 4.60
CA VAL A 148 3.47 -8.23 3.90
C VAL A 148 3.80 -7.13 2.88
N GLY A 149 2.81 -6.65 2.12
CA GLY A 149 2.99 -5.54 1.18
C GLY A 149 3.51 -4.28 1.85
N LEU A 150 2.95 -3.91 3.01
CA LEU A 150 3.40 -2.77 3.81
C LEU A 150 4.84 -2.95 4.31
N ILE A 151 5.20 -4.15 4.78
CA ILE A 151 6.57 -4.41 5.23
C ILE A 151 7.55 -4.25 4.06
N VAL A 152 7.21 -4.80 2.89
CA VAL A 152 8.05 -4.67 1.68
C VAL A 152 8.25 -3.20 1.33
N ASP A 153 7.16 -2.43 1.24
CA ASP A 153 7.23 -1.01 0.89
C ASP A 153 7.97 -0.19 1.95
N GLY A 154 7.76 -0.50 3.24
CA GLY A 154 8.47 0.12 4.35
C GLY A 154 9.97 -0.14 4.35
N VAL A 155 10.40 -1.36 4.03
CA VAL A 155 11.83 -1.71 3.88
C VAL A 155 12.45 -0.95 2.72
N ILE A 156 11.75 -0.82 1.58
CA ILE A 156 12.25 -0.06 0.42
C ILE A 156 12.43 1.41 0.78
N LEU A 157 11.48 2.01 1.50
CA LEU A 157 11.57 3.39 1.96
C LEU A 157 12.77 3.63 2.90
N LEU A 158 13.18 2.62 3.67
CA LEU A 158 14.35 2.69 4.53
C LEU A 158 15.68 2.48 3.79
N VAL A 159 15.70 1.59 2.80
CA VAL A 159 16.92 1.17 2.10
C VAL A 159 17.27 2.09 0.93
N VAL A 160 16.27 2.62 0.23
CA VAL A 160 16.49 3.48 -0.94
C VAL A 160 16.67 4.93 -0.47
N PRO A 161 17.86 5.54 -0.62
CA PRO A 161 18.07 6.94 -0.24
C PRO A 161 17.15 7.87 -1.03
N SER A 162 16.81 9.03 -0.46
CA SER A 162 16.09 10.07 -1.22
C SER A 162 17.00 10.67 -2.30
N PHE A 163 16.40 11.19 -3.38
CA PHE A 163 17.16 11.87 -4.44
C PHE A 163 18.03 13.02 -3.90
N ASP A 164 17.59 13.69 -2.84
CA ASP A 164 18.35 14.75 -2.17
C ASP A 164 19.59 14.23 -1.43
N GLU A 165 19.54 13.04 -0.83
CA GLU A 165 20.71 12.43 -0.17
C GLU A 165 21.75 11.96 -1.20
N ALA A 166 21.32 11.42 -2.35
CA ALA A 166 22.22 10.98 -3.41
C ALA A 166 23.03 12.16 -3.98
N LYS A 167 22.42 13.34 -4.13
CA LYS A 167 23.07 14.54 -4.64
C LYS A 167 24.07 15.16 -3.65
N ALA A 168 23.91 14.92 -2.36
CA ALA A 168 24.82 15.40 -1.31
C ALA A 168 26.08 14.53 -1.14
N ILE A 169 26.10 13.32 -1.71
CA ILE A 169 27.25 12.40 -1.66
C ILE A 169 28.17 12.61 -2.88
N GLU A 170 27.65 13.16 -3.97
CA GLU A 170 28.39 13.42 -5.21
C GLU A 170 28.91 14.87 -5.35
N GLY A 171 28.67 15.74 -4.36
CA GLY A 171 29.16 17.13 -4.31
C GLY A 171 30.28 17.32 -3.28
#